data_AF-A0A6G7XTQ4-F1
#
_entry.id   AF-A0A6G7XTQ4-F1
#
_cell.length_a   1.000
_cell.length_b   1.000
_cell.length_c   1.000
_cell.angle_alpha   90.00
_cell.angle_beta   90.00
_cell.angle_gamma   90.00
#
_symmetry.space_group_name_H-M   'P 1'
#
loop_
_entity.id
_entity.type
_entity.pdbx_description
1 polymer ?
#
loop_
_entity_poly.entity_id
_entity_poly.type
_entity_poly.pdbx_seq_one_letter_code
_entity_poly.pdbx_strand_id
1 'polypeptide(L)'
;MLSLRRSRSRVVSLVAGASLLAAGLVGVGTTGAGSAWGAPGDPVDPAQEQNTYAKTQERAEVYLTPAGLAALATLGAETFVQALVEQGSDPERFYLSDACWSGSLTCAGDVRLARWREDGHGKVREVLYTARNGATLNGHVWATDAGPRKRPLVVITPGSVQAPEQLYWWAAQTLAKQGYVVLTRDAQGQGQSDTFGEGVDFLDSVPSQTTGVTFFDGTQDSLDFALSSKADPYCPRRSRSGTSHCDKQERRAAAGLNAGWNPFARLVDRTRVGLAGHSYGAAGVSWVGQQDRRVDAVVAWDNLCDVTAATPPRLTAGGNVPAGCLEGGLGSPKPRVPSLGISNDYGLTPTPFLTEPDPRAKSQGSRVFSKAGVDSGQLVVRGGTHYEYSFIPTPTFGATRRGIDLASWYTTAWFDRYVKGSGAGALDRLLTDGWRHDAVDREVDPEGGGDLLSERYRSRLDIGRDGGLRVRCEDLRGDCAALRADDRPSSYSYVRIATSPDR
;
A
#
# COMPACT_ATOMS: atom_id res chain seq x y z
N MET A 1 16.93 50.37 26.73
CA MET A 1 17.80 49.92 25.62
C MET A 1 18.07 48.42 25.81
N LEU A 2 17.21 47.58 25.22
CA LEU A 2 17.34 46.11 25.30
C LEU A 2 17.82 45.56 23.95
N SER A 3 18.83 44.69 24.03
CA SER A 3 19.49 44.01 22.91
C SER A 3 18.63 42.84 22.39
N LEU A 4 18.26 42.88 21.12
CA LEU A 4 17.59 41.79 20.39
C LEU A 4 18.64 40.94 19.65
N ARG A 5 18.85 39.70 20.11
CA ARG A 5 19.52 38.65 19.32
C ARG A 5 18.48 37.99 18.40
N ARG A 6 18.65 38.15 17.08
CA ARG A 6 17.90 37.41 16.05
C ARG A 6 18.49 36.00 15.89
N SER A 7 17.69 34.98 16.19
CA SER A 7 17.91 33.60 15.73
C SER A 7 17.52 33.50 14.26
N ARG A 8 18.40 32.91 13.42
CA ARG A 8 18.15 32.64 12.00
C ARG A 8 17.56 31.23 11.85
N SER A 9 16.27 31.13 11.55
CA SER A 9 15.66 29.90 11.05
C SER A 9 16.14 29.63 9.63
N ARG A 10 16.71 28.44 9.38
CA ARG A 10 17.01 27.94 8.03
C ARG A 10 15.75 27.29 7.47
N VAL A 11 15.13 27.92 6.49
CA VAL A 11 14.14 27.30 5.61
C VAL A 11 14.89 26.53 4.54
N VAL A 12 14.60 25.23 4.41
CA VAL A 12 15.11 24.37 3.32
C VAL A 12 14.16 24.53 2.15
N SER A 13 14.62 25.18 1.07
CA SER A 13 13.91 25.26 -0.20
C SER A 13 14.23 24.03 -1.05
N LEU A 14 13.21 23.29 -1.46
CA LEU A 14 13.28 22.24 -2.49
C LEU A 14 13.46 22.88 -3.86
N VAL A 15 14.53 22.51 -4.56
CA VAL A 15 14.84 22.96 -5.92
C VAL A 15 14.16 22.03 -6.92
N ALA A 16 13.36 22.61 -7.82
CA ALA A 16 12.86 21.95 -9.02
C ALA A 16 13.98 21.87 -10.07
N GLY A 17 14.37 20.67 -10.48
CA GLY A 17 15.31 20.43 -11.57
C GLY A 17 14.58 20.24 -12.89
N ALA A 18 14.87 21.08 -13.89
CA ALA A 18 14.40 20.92 -15.26
C ALA A 18 15.34 20.00 -16.05
N SER A 19 14.79 19.00 -16.74
CA SER A 19 15.55 18.09 -17.62
C SER A 19 15.52 18.58 -19.07
N LEU A 20 16.69 18.68 -19.70
CA LEU A 20 16.87 18.94 -21.12
C LEU A 20 16.94 17.61 -21.89
N LEU A 21 16.10 17.49 -22.92
CA LEU A 21 16.08 16.38 -23.90
C LEU A 21 17.19 16.57 -24.94
N ALA A 22 17.97 15.52 -25.21
CA ALA A 22 18.81 15.42 -26.41
C ALA A 22 18.45 14.12 -27.14
N ALA A 23 17.99 14.23 -28.38
CA ALA A 23 17.66 13.12 -29.26
C ALA A 23 18.90 12.65 -30.03
N GLY A 24 19.17 11.34 -30.02
CA GLY A 24 20.20 10.68 -30.82
C GLY A 24 19.62 9.47 -31.55
N LEU A 25 19.95 9.34 -32.83
CA LEU A 25 19.42 8.38 -33.80
C LEU A 25 19.77 6.91 -33.50
N VAL A 26 18.80 6.03 -33.79
CA VAL A 26 18.83 4.56 -33.61
C VAL A 26 19.51 3.86 -34.79
N GLY A 27 20.41 2.91 -34.48
CA GLY A 27 20.86 1.87 -35.40
C GLY A 27 20.15 0.55 -35.10
N VAL A 28 19.60 -0.10 -36.13
CA VAL A 28 18.87 -1.37 -36.04
C VAL A 28 19.84 -2.55 -35.99
N GLY A 29 19.66 -3.45 -35.02
CA GLY A 29 20.33 -4.76 -34.94
C GLY A 29 19.37 -5.82 -34.39
N THR A 30 19.33 -6.98 -35.06
CA THR A 30 18.33 -8.06 -34.90
C THR A 30 18.70 -9.13 -33.86
N THR A 31 17.71 -9.48 -33.03
CA THR A 31 17.33 -10.78 -32.40
C THR A 31 18.38 -11.82 -31.96
N GLY A 32 18.35 -12.17 -30.66
CA GLY A 32 18.83 -13.43 -30.09
C GLY A 32 18.65 -13.49 -28.57
N ALA A 33 17.84 -14.43 -28.08
CA ALA A 33 17.43 -14.60 -26.68
C ALA A 33 18.54 -15.17 -25.78
N GLY A 34 18.68 -14.60 -24.57
CA GLY A 34 19.60 -15.06 -23.52
C GLY A 34 20.11 -13.87 -22.72
N SER A 35 19.65 -13.75 -21.48
CA SER A 35 20.01 -12.71 -20.50
C SER A 35 21.51 -12.39 -20.48
N ALA A 36 21.87 -11.16 -20.87
CA ALA A 36 23.19 -10.61 -20.62
C ALA A 36 23.06 -9.27 -19.86
N TRP A 37 22.35 -9.30 -18.74
CA TRP A 37 22.48 -8.23 -17.75
C TRP A 37 23.85 -8.33 -17.10
N GLY A 38 24.47 -7.18 -16.87
CA GLY A 38 25.77 -7.10 -16.20
C GLY A 38 25.73 -7.70 -14.80
N ALA A 39 26.88 -8.08 -14.28
CA ALA A 39 27.05 -8.40 -12.87
C ALA A 39 26.77 -7.14 -12.01
N PRO A 40 26.38 -7.29 -10.73
CA PRO A 40 26.20 -6.15 -9.85
C PRO A 40 27.43 -5.23 -9.85
N GLY A 41 27.21 -3.94 -10.10
CA GLY A 41 28.25 -2.93 -10.26
C GLY A 41 28.70 -2.67 -11.70
N ASP A 42 28.34 -3.52 -12.66
CA ASP A 42 28.58 -3.25 -14.08
C ASP A 42 27.75 -2.03 -14.55
N PRO A 43 28.20 -1.24 -15.54
CA PRO A 43 27.39 -0.19 -16.13
C PRO A 43 26.09 -0.75 -16.73
N VAL A 44 24.97 -0.07 -16.52
CA VAL A 44 23.71 -0.42 -17.20
C VAL A 44 23.78 -0.01 -18.67
N ASP A 45 23.05 -0.72 -19.54
CA ASP A 45 22.77 -0.22 -20.89
C ASP A 45 21.90 1.05 -20.78
N PRO A 46 22.39 2.23 -21.22
CA PRO A 46 21.64 3.48 -21.08
C PRO A 46 20.33 3.50 -21.87
N ALA A 47 20.25 2.81 -23.02
CA ALA A 47 19.04 2.77 -23.83
C ALA A 47 17.95 1.93 -23.14
N GLN A 48 18.33 0.79 -22.59
CA GLN A 48 17.44 -0.08 -21.84
C GLN A 48 16.99 0.56 -20.52
N GLU A 49 17.90 1.24 -19.83
CA GLU A 49 17.55 2.01 -18.64
C GLU A 49 16.59 3.15 -18.96
N GLN A 50 16.83 3.88 -20.06
CA GLN A 50 15.92 4.93 -20.49
C GLN A 50 14.50 4.38 -20.78
N ASN A 51 14.39 3.23 -21.44
CA ASN A 51 13.11 2.58 -21.71
C ASN A 51 12.40 2.18 -20.41
N THR A 52 13.12 1.54 -19.48
CA THR A 52 12.56 1.12 -18.18
C THR A 52 12.15 2.32 -17.33
N TYR A 53 12.98 3.37 -17.29
CA TYR A 53 12.70 4.59 -16.53
C TYR A 53 11.52 5.39 -17.11
N ALA A 54 11.33 5.37 -18.43
CA ALA A 54 10.18 6.01 -19.08
C ALA A 54 8.84 5.42 -18.62
N LYS A 55 8.81 4.13 -18.23
CA LYS A 55 7.59 3.49 -17.69
C LYS A 55 7.05 4.20 -16.44
N THR A 56 7.89 4.93 -15.70
CA THR A 56 7.46 5.73 -14.54
C THR A 56 6.45 6.81 -14.90
N GLN A 57 6.23 7.15 -16.17
CA GLN A 57 5.29 8.21 -16.57
C GLN A 57 3.99 7.67 -17.14
N GLU A 58 3.87 6.36 -17.39
CA GLU A 58 2.73 5.80 -18.13
C GLU A 58 1.38 6.03 -17.44
N ARG A 59 1.33 6.00 -16.10
CA ARG A 59 0.06 6.21 -15.37
C ARG A 59 -0.54 7.58 -15.66
N ALA A 60 0.27 8.57 -16.02
CA ALA A 60 -0.22 9.92 -16.32
C ALA A 60 -1.28 9.93 -17.43
N GLU A 61 -1.20 9.00 -18.38
CA GLU A 61 -2.19 8.84 -19.47
C GLU A 61 -3.59 8.50 -18.95
N VAL A 62 -3.71 7.94 -17.75
CA VAL A 62 -4.99 7.58 -17.13
C VAL A 62 -5.75 8.82 -16.67
N TYR A 63 -5.07 9.82 -16.11
CA TYR A 63 -5.71 10.98 -15.47
C TYR A 63 -5.47 12.32 -16.19
N LEU A 64 -4.46 12.44 -17.06
CA LEU A 64 -4.22 13.63 -17.89
C LEU A 64 -5.09 13.67 -19.16
N THR A 65 -6.29 13.12 -19.09
CA THR A 65 -7.30 13.28 -20.15
C THR A 65 -8.21 14.46 -19.81
N PRO A 66 -8.86 15.12 -20.78
CA PRO A 66 -9.82 16.19 -20.47
C PRO A 66 -10.92 15.75 -19.49
N ALA A 67 -11.42 14.53 -19.63
CA ALA A 67 -12.40 13.95 -18.72
C ALA A 67 -11.83 13.67 -17.32
N GLY A 68 -10.60 13.13 -17.24
CA GLY A 68 -9.91 12.87 -15.98
C GLY A 68 -9.62 14.15 -15.20
N LEU A 69 -9.14 15.19 -15.88
CA LEU A 69 -8.88 16.50 -15.27
C LEU A 69 -10.16 17.17 -14.79
N ALA A 70 -11.25 17.10 -15.56
CA ALA A 70 -12.55 17.60 -15.15
C ALA A 70 -13.07 16.86 -13.91
N ALA A 71 -13.02 15.53 -13.92
CA ALA A 71 -13.43 14.70 -12.78
C ALA A 71 -12.60 15.00 -11.52
N LEU A 72 -11.29 15.17 -11.66
CA LEU A 72 -10.39 15.53 -10.56
C LEU A 72 -10.71 16.92 -9.99
N ALA A 73 -11.00 17.90 -10.85
CA ALA A 73 -11.38 19.23 -10.40
C ALA A 73 -12.74 19.23 -9.67
N THR A 74 -13.73 18.52 -10.20
CA THR A 74 -15.06 18.37 -9.56
C THR A 74 -14.94 17.68 -8.21
N LEU A 75 -14.31 16.50 -8.16
CA LEU A 75 -14.12 15.77 -6.91
C LEU A 75 -13.33 16.60 -5.90
N GLY A 76 -12.25 17.26 -6.35
CA GLY A 76 -11.42 18.08 -5.46
C GLY A 76 -12.18 19.24 -4.82
N ALA A 77 -13.10 19.88 -5.55
CA ALA A 77 -13.96 20.93 -5.00
C ALA A 77 -15.00 20.38 -4.01
N GLU A 78 -15.59 19.22 -4.32
CA GLU A 78 -16.54 18.52 -3.44
C GLU A 78 -15.89 18.14 -2.11
N THR A 79 -14.75 17.43 -2.15
CA THR A 79 -14.06 16.96 -0.94
C THR A 79 -13.50 18.12 -0.12
N PHE A 80 -13.10 19.22 -0.76
CA PHE A 80 -12.64 20.42 -0.04
C PHE A 80 -13.75 21.04 0.82
N VAL A 81 -14.94 21.23 0.23
CA VAL A 81 -16.09 21.78 0.96
C VAL A 81 -16.53 20.81 2.06
N GLN A 82 -16.61 19.52 1.75
CA GLN A 82 -16.95 18.48 2.71
C GLN A 82 -16.00 18.49 3.91
N ALA A 83 -14.68 18.50 3.68
CA ALA A 83 -13.69 18.49 4.74
C ALA A 83 -13.76 19.74 5.64
N LEU A 84 -14.14 20.91 5.12
CA LEU A 84 -14.38 22.10 5.95
C LEU A 84 -15.64 21.97 6.81
N VAL A 85 -16.72 21.41 6.25
CA VAL A 85 -17.96 21.16 6.99
C VAL A 85 -17.72 20.17 8.12
N GLU A 86 -17.00 19.08 7.84
CA GLU A 86 -16.63 18.06 8.83
C GLU A 86 -15.81 18.67 9.97
N GLN A 87 -14.75 19.42 9.67
CA GLN A 87 -13.91 20.09 10.67
C GLN A 87 -14.71 21.10 11.50
N GLY A 88 -15.63 21.85 10.87
CA GLY A 88 -16.50 22.80 11.55
C GLY A 88 -17.57 22.14 12.42
N SER A 89 -17.94 20.90 12.14
CA SER A 89 -18.95 20.14 12.86
C SER A 89 -18.42 19.41 14.10
N ASP A 90 -17.10 19.21 14.20
CA ASP A 90 -16.45 18.50 15.30
C ASP A 90 -15.27 19.30 15.86
N PRO A 91 -15.49 20.17 16.87
CA PRO A 91 -14.45 21.05 17.41
C PRO A 91 -13.36 20.33 18.21
N GLU A 92 -13.53 19.04 18.53
CA GLU A 92 -12.50 18.24 19.20
C GLU A 92 -11.48 17.64 18.22
N ARG A 93 -11.75 17.70 16.91
CA ARG A 93 -10.86 17.21 15.87
C ARG A 93 -9.96 18.32 15.34
N PHE A 94 -8.78 17.96 14.86
CA PHE A 94 -7.90 18.89 14.17
C PHE A 94 -7.00 18.17 13.18
N TYR A 95 -7.35 18.26 11.90
CA TYR A 95 -6.60 17.65 10.78
C TYR A 95 -6.22 18.67 9.69
N LEU A 96 -6.62 19.94 9.82
CA LEU A 96 -6.33 20.98 8.80
C LEU A 96 -4.84 21.32 8.63
N SER A 97 -3.97 20.86 9.53
CA SER A 97 -2.51 20.99 9.34
C SER A 97 -1.92 20.02 8.34
N ASP A 98 -2.66 19.01 7.91
CA ASP A 98 -2.16 17.94 7.05
C ASP A 98 -2.26 18.31 5.58
N ALA A 99 -1.24 18.04 4.76
CA ALA A 99 -1.20 18.46 3.36
C ALA A 99 -2.34 17.85 2.50
N CYS A 100 -2.88 16.72 2.93
CA CYS A 100 -3.99 16.03 2.30
C CYS A 100 -5.32 16.16 3.05
N TRP A 101 -5.47 17.13 3.96
CA TRP A 101 -6.66 17.31 4.78
C TRP A 101 -7.98 17.38 3.99
N SER A 102 -7.92 17.93 2.78
CA SER A 102 -9.10 18.12 1.93
C SER A 102 -9.38 16.96 0.98
N GLY A 103 -8.49 15.97 0.89
CA GLY A 103 -8.58 14.91 -0.11
C GLY A 103 -8.60 15.40 -1.57
N SER A 104 -8.15 16.64 -1.84
CA SER A 104 -8.27 17.25 -3.17
C SER A 104 -7.02 17.01 -4.03
N LEU A 105 -7.17 17.10 -5.36
CA LEU A 105 -6.06 17.10 -6.32
C LEU A 105 -5.14 15.87 -6.15
N THR A 106 -3.86 16.07 -5.82
CA THR A 106 -2.86 15.01 -5.57
C THR A 106 -3.32 13.98 -4.53
N CYS A 107 -4.22 14.36 -3.63
CA CYS A 107 -4.70 13.53 -2.53
C CYS A 107 -6.01 12.80 -2.84
N ALA A 108 -6.59 13.01 -4.03
CA ALA A 108 -7.93 12.52 -4.37
C ALA A 108 -8.01 11.02 -4.70
N GLY A 109 -6.87 10.36 -4.91
CA GLY A 109 -6.84 8.97 -5.33
C GLY A 109 -7.26 8.78 -6.79
N ASP A 110 -7.73 7.58 -7.11
CA ASP A 110 -8.31 7.29 -8.42
C ASP A 110 -9.76 7.77 -8.48
N VAL A 111 -9.99 8.87 -9.20
CA VAL A 111 -11.31 9.51 -9.33
C VAL A 111 -12.39 8.58 -9.90
N ARG A 112 -11.99 7.53 -10.63
CA ARG A 112 -12.92 6.51 -11.17
C ARG A 112 -13.53 5.64 -10.07
N LEU A 113 -12.97 5.66 -8.87
CA LEU A 113 -13.39 4.86 -7.72
C LEU A 113 -14.08 5.68 -6.63
N ALA A 114 -14.17 7.00 -6.78
CA ALA A 114 -14.56 7.90 -5.70
C ALA A 114 -16.04 7.78 -5.28
N ARG A 115 -16.92 7.34 -6.18
CA ARG A 115 -18.39 7.32 -6.01
C ARG A 115 -18.95 5.91 -5.85
N TRP A 116 -18.18 5.02 -5.23
CA TRP A 116 -18.44 3.58 -5.23
C TRP A 116 -19.82 3.18 -4.69
N ARG A 117 -20.33 3.84 -3.65
CA ARG A 117 -21.66 3.58 -3.11
C ARG A 117 -22.75 4.23 -3.97
N GLU A 118 -22.53 5.47 -4.36
CA GLU A 118 -23.46 6.27 -5.16
C GLU A 118 -23.75 5.60 -6.52
N ASP A 119 -22.73 4.95 -7.10
CA ASP A 119 -22.81 4.23 -8.37
C ASP A 119 -23.30 2.77 -8.21
N GLY A 120 -23.68 2.35 -6.99
CA GLY A 120 -24.25 1.03 -6.73
C GLY A 120 -23.25 -0.12 -6.86
N HIS A 121 -21.95 0.14 -6.67
CA HIS A 121 -20.91 -0.89 -6.73
C HIS A 121 -20.70 -1.61 -5.40
N GLY A 122 -21.16 -1.04 -4.28
CA GLY A 122 -21.17 -1.76 -3.01
C GLY A 122 -21.53 -0.88 -1.81
N LYS A 123 -21.13 -1.36 -0.63
CA LYS A 123 -21.37 -0.71 0.66
C LYS A 123 -20.09 -0.11 1.19
N VAL A 124 -20.12 1.19 1.43
CA VAL A 124 -19.11 1.86 2.24
C VAL A 124 -19.75 2.63 3.39
N ARG A 125 -19.06 2.65 4.53
CA ARG A 125 -19.35 3.51 5.68
C ARG A 125 -18.06 4.17 6.13
N GLU A 126 -18.07 5.50 6.17
CA GLU A 126 -17.08 6.26 6.91
C GLU A 126 -17.18 5.89 8.41
N VAL A 127 -16.04 5.83 9.07
CA VAL A 127 -15.90 5.54 10.49
C VAL A 127 -14.86 6.46 11.13
N LEU A 128 -15.24 7.04 12.27
CA LEU A 128 -14.33 7.76 13.15
C LEU A 128 -14.12 6.94 14.42
N TYR A 129 -12.89 6.80 14.89
CA TYR A 129 -12.58 6.08 16.13
C TYR A 129 -11.29 6.61 16.76
N THR A 130 -11.21 6.54 18.09
CA THR A 130 -10.06 7.05 18.84
C THR A 130 -8.91 6.03 18.86
N ALA A 131 -7.71 6.45 18.48
CA ALA A 131 -6.48 5.70 18.62
C ALA A 131 -5.99 5.69 20.08
N ARG A 132 -5.07 4.80 20.40
CA ARG A 132 -4.53 4.64 21.77
C ARG A 132 -3.81 5.86 22.33
N ASN A 133 -3.44 6.84 21.53
CA ASN A 133 -2.84 8.10 22.00
C ASN A 133 -3.86 9.24 22.07
N GLY A 134 -5.14 8.95 21.83
CA GLY A 134 -6.22 9.92 21.90
C GLY A 134 -6.54 10.64 20.59
N ALA A 135 -5.76 10.45 19.51
CA ALA A 135 -6.09 11.01 18.20
C ALA A 135 -7.37 10.35 17.65
N THR A 136 -8.25 11.11 17.00
CA THR A 136 -9.39 10.56 16.26
C THR A 136 -8.96 10.22 14.84
N LEU A 137 -9.06 8.94 14.47
CA LEU A 137 -8.73 8.47 13.13
C LEU A 137 -9.96 8.45 12.23
N ASN A 138 -9.77 8.87 10.99
CA ASN A 138 -10.74 8.75 9.90
C ASN A 138 -10.44 7.48 9.09
N GLY A 139 -11.49 6.80 8.64
CA GLY A 139 -11.37 5.68 7.73
C GLY A 139 -12.70 5.25 7.12
N HIS A 140 -12.65 4.23 6.27
CA HIS A 140 -13.82 3.64 5.66
C HIS A 140 -13.84 2.12 5.81
N VAL A 141 -15.03 1.57 6.09
CA VAL A 141 -15.29 0.12 6.02
C VAL A 141 -16.05 -0.22 4.75
N TRP A 142 -15.52 -1.17 3.98
CA TRP A 142 -15.96 -1.57 2.65
C TRP A 142 -16.48 -3.00 2.65
N ALA A 143 -17.59 -3.24 1.96
CA ALA A 143 -18.14 -4.57 1.70
C ALA A 143 -19.08 -4.50 0.48
N THR A 144 -19.54 -5.65 0.00
CA THR A 144 -20.59 -5.77 -1.01
C THR A 144 -21.89 -6.33 -0.40
N ASP A 145 -23.02 -6.16 -1.05
CA ASP A 145 -24.21 -6.97 -0.82
C ASP A 145 -23.94 -8.44 -1.16
N ALA A 146 -23.36 -8.67 -2.34
CA ALA A 146 -22.98 -9.99 -2.83
C ALA A 146 -21.98 -10.71 -1.92
N GLY A 147 -22.09 -12.04 -1.81
CA GLY A 147 -21.10 -12.90 -1.17
C GLY A 147 -21.53 -13.51 0.17
N PRO A 148 -20.66 -14.31 0.82
CA PRO A 148 -21.01 -15.07 2.02
C PRO A 148 -21.49 -14.20 3.19
N ARG A 149 -22.32 -14.77 4.08
CA ARG A 149 -22.81 -14.09 5.28
C ARG A 149 -21.69 -13.71 6.26
N LYS A 150 -20.62 -14.49 6.28
CA LYS A 150 -19.42 -14.29 7.07
C LYS A 150 -18.21 -14.23 6.15
N ARG A 151 -17.41 -13.18 6.28
CA ARG A 151 -16.39 -12.78 5.32
C ARG A 151 -15.08 -12.50 6.05
N PRO A 152 -13.96 -12.95 5.48
CA PRO A 152 -12.65 -12.56 6.00
C PRO A 152 -12.50 -11.03 6.05
N LEU A 153 -11.71 -10.57 7.01
CA LEU A 153 -11.38 -9.16 7.21
C LEU A 153 -10.02 -8.84 6.61
N VAL A 154 -9.87 -7.68 5.99
CA VAL A 154 -8.57 -7.08 5.67
C VAL A 154 -8.49 -5.67 6.27
N VAL A 155 -7.36 -5.35 6.91
CA VAL A 155 -7.05 -3.98 7.32
C VAL A 155 -5.90 -3.45 6.46
N ILE A 156 -6.10 -2.27 5.87
CA ILE A 156 -5.13 -1.59 5.01
C ILE A 156 -4.50 -0.42 5.78
N THR A 157 -3.17 -0.43 5.87
CA THR A 157 -2.39 0.63 6.51
C THR A 157 -1.66 1.48 5.45
N PRO A 158 -1.92 2.81 5.38
CA PRO A 158 -1.30 3.68 4.37
C PRO A 158 0.20 3.94 4.62
N GLY A 159 0.85 4.59 3.66
CA GLY A 159 2.25 5.04 3.74
C GLY A 159 2.46 6.38 4.48
N SER A 160 3.72 6.76 4.72
CA SER A 160 4.06 7.91 5.57
C SER A 160 4.12 9.28 4.88
N VAL A 161 4.08 9.34 3.55
CA VAL A 161 4.30 10.60 2.79
C VAL A 161 2.97 11.24 2.42
N GLN A 162 2.16 11.62 3.41
CA GLN A 162 0.84 12.24 3.21
C GLN A 162 -0.02 11.41 2.25
N ALA A 163 -0.17 10.13 2.56
CA ALA A 163 -0.88 9.18 1.73
C ALA A 163 -2.23 8.85 2.39
N PRO A 164 -3.28 9.65 2.14
CA PRO A 164 -4.58 9.37 2.73
C PRO A 164 -5.16 8.09 2.11
N GLU A 165 -6.17 7.51 2.75
CA GLU A 165 -6.72 6.21 2.38
C GLU A 165 -7.28 6.14 0.96
N GLN A 166 -7.73 7.28 0.41
CA GLN A 166 -8.25 7.44 -0.96
C GLN A 166 -7.26 6.92 -2.00
N LEU A 167 -5.95 7.05 -1.73
CA LEU A 167 -4.90 6.56 -2.63
C LEU A 167 -4.86 5.02 -2.72
N TYR A 168 -5.53 4.32 -1.81
CA TYR A 168 -5.56 2.85 -1.70
C TYR A 168 -6.95 2.24 -1.91
N TRP A 169 -7.95 3.04 -2.30
CA TRP A 169 -9.31 2.55 -2.55
C TRP A 169 -9.40 1.51 -3.66
N TRP A 170 -8.42 1.49 -4.59
CA TRP A 170 -8.26 0.40 -5.54
C TRP A 170 -8.19 -0.98 -4.87
N ALA A 171 -7.46 -1.08 -3.75
CA ALA A 171 -7.27 -2.33 -3.02
C ALA A 171 -8.52 -2.66 -2.22
N ALA A 172 -9.09 -1.66 -1.53
CA ALA A 172 -10.26 -1.82 -0.69
C ALA A 172 -11.48 -2.30 -1.49
N GLN A 173 -11.77 -1.64 -2.61
CA GLN A 173 -12.91 -1.97 -3.45
C GLN A 173 -12.70 -3.29 -4.20
N THR A 174 -11.48 -3.57 -4.68
CA THR A 174 -11.18 -4.87 -5.31
C THR A 174 -11.36 -6.01 -4.30
N LEU A 175 -10.80 -5.90 -3.10
CA LEU A 175 -10.96 -6.92 -2.07
C LEU A 175 -12.42 -7.05 -1.61
N ALA A 176 -13.15 -5.94 -1.44
CA ALA A 176 -14.58 -6.00 -1.13
C ALA A 176 -15.37 -6.78 -2.20
N LYS A 177 -15.08 -6.53 -3.49
CA LYS A 177 -15.64 -7.29 -4.62
C LYS A 177 -15.25 -8.76 -4.64
N GLN A 178 -14.16 -9.11 -3.99
CA GLN A 178 -13.73 -10.49 -3.78
C GLN A 178 -14.34 -11.09 -2.52
N GLY A 179 -15.29 -10.42 -1.85
CA GLY A 179 -15.99 -10.97 -0.69
C GLY A 179 -15.25 -10.83 0.63
N TYR A 180 -14.35 -9.84 0.73
CA TYR A 180 -13.78 -9.40 2.02
C TYR A 180 -14.64 -8.29 2.63
N VAL A 181 -14.55 -8.14 3.95
CA VAL A 181 -14.78 -6.84 4.60
C VAL A 181 -13.42 -6.16 4.70
N VAL A 182 -13.32 -4.89 4.33
CA VAL A 182 -12.05 -4.17 4.34
C VAL A 182 -12.17 -2.92 5.21
N LEU A 183 -11.19 -2.64 6.05
CA LEU A 183 -11.01 -1.34 6.70
C LEU A 183 -9.81 -0.65 6.06
N THR A 184 -10.03 0.56 5.55
CA THR A 184 -8.97 1.53 5.27
C THR A 184 -9.01 2.63 6.32
N ARG A 185 -7.90 3.35 6.50
CA ARG A 185 -7.84 4.49 7.40
C ARG A 185 -6.74 5.46 7.00
N ASP A 186 -6.93 6.71 7.36
CA ASP A 186 -5.90 7.71 7.39
C ASP A 186 -4.98 7.49 8.61
N ALA A 187 -3.66 7.60 8.43
CA ALA A 187 -2.75 7.65 9.58
C ALA A 187 -2.93 8.95 10.34
N GLN A 188 -2.63 8.96 11.64
CA GLN A 188 -2.58 10.20 12.41
C GLN A 188 -1.68 11.23 11.70
N GLY A 189 -2.14 12.48 11.61
CA GLY A 189 -1.44 13.55 10.89
C GLY A 189 -1.37 13.33 9.37
N GLN A 190 -2.36 12.64 8.82
CA GLN A 190 -2.56 12.47 7.38
C GLN A 190 -4.04 12.44 7.07
N GLY A 191 -4.38 12.90 5.86
CA GLY A 191 -5.76 12.96 5.41
C GLY A 191 -6.61 13.69 6.44
N GLN A 192 -7.69 13.07 6.87
CA GLN A 192 -8.62 13.64 7.83
C GLN A 192 -8.45 13.08 9.25
N SER A 193 -7.43 12.26 9.52
CA SER A 193 -7.15 11.86 10.91
C SER A 193 -6.51 13.01 11.68
N ASP A 194 -6.82 13.12 12.98
CA ASP A 194 -6.27 14.17 13.82
C ASP A 194 -4.74 14.20 13.75
N THR A 195 -4.17 15.40 13.74
CA THR A 195 -2.73 15.60 13.81
C THR A 195 -2.17 15.22 15.18
N PHE A 196 -2.90 15.52 16.25
CA PHE A 196 -2.44 15.36 17.63
C PHE A 196 -3.22 14.30 18.41
N GLY A 197 -2.55 13.72 19.41
CA GLY A 197 -3.20 12.92 20.45
C GLY A 197 -3.89 13.77 21.51
N GLU A 198 -4.15 13.20 22.68
CA GLU A 198 -4.77 13.90 23.82
C GLU A 198 -3.90 13.85 25.08
N GLY A 199 -3.94 14.93 25.88
CA GLY A 199 -3.29 14.98 27.19
C GLY A 199 -1.77 14.77 27.12
N VAL A 200 -1.25 13.84 27.91
CA VAL A 200 0.19 13.51 27.93
C VAL A 200 0.69 12.89 26.63
N ASP A 201 -0.22 12.36 25.80
CA ASP A 201 0.08 11.74 24.51
C ASP A 201 -0.11 12.71 23.33
N PHE A 202 -0.30 14.01 23.59
CA PHE A 202 -0.59 15.01 22.56
C PHE A 202 0.41 15.00 21.39
N LEU A 203 1.71 14.85 21.69
CA LEU A 203 2.78 14.77 20.69
C LEU A 203 3.19 13.33 20.32
N ASP A 204 2.50 12.31 20.84
CA ASP A 204 2.80 10.94 20.46
C ASP A 204 2.50 10.75 18.96
N SER A 205 3.44 10.12 18.25
CA SER A 205 3.46 10.00 16.79
C SER A 205 3.55 11.34 16.02
N VAL A 206 4.03 12.44 16.61
CA VAL A 206 4.22 13.72 15.90
C VAL A 206 5.73 14.06 15.79
N PRO A 207 6.27 14.34 14.59
CA PRO A 207 5.64 14.26 13.28
C PRO A 207 5.40 12.81 12.84
N SER A 208 4.23 12.55 12.25
CA SER A 208 3.77 11.20 11.91
C SER A 208 4.62 10.52 10.85
N GLN A 209 5.13 11.31 9.91
CA GLN A 209 5.83 10.84 8.72
C GLN A 209 7.18 10.19 9.05
N THR A 210 7.81 10.56 10.17
CA THR A 210 9.17 10.08 10.52
C THR A 210 9.22 9.31 11.85
N THR A 211 8.33 9.60 12.80
CA THR A 211 8.31 8.91 14.11
C THR A 211 7.80 7.48 13.99
N GLY A 212 6.81 7.25 13.13
CA GLY A 212 6.38 5.91 12.71
C GLY A 212 5.47 5.12 13.61
N VAL A 213 5.38 5.50 14.86
CA VAL A 213 4.54 4.82 15.87
C VAL A 213 3.12 4.58 15.36
N THR A 214 2.48 5.58 14.72
CA THR A 214 1.12 5.47 14.15
C THR A 214 0.94 4.36 13.10
N PHE A 215 1.99 3.90 12.42
CA PHE A 215 1.90 2.81 11.44
C PHE A 215 2.00 1.42 12.08
N PHE A 216 2.44 1.32 13.32
CA PHE A 216 2.45 0.05 14.06
C PHE A 216 1.26 0.02 15.03
N ASP A 217 1.17 1.04 15.89
CA ASP A 217 0.11 1.15 16.90
C ASP A 217 -1.24 1.38 16.22
N GLY A 218 -1.29 2.24 15.20
CA GLY A 218 -2.51 2.46 14.43
C GLY A 218 -2.95 1.22 13.65
N THR A 219 -2.05 0.36 13.16
CA THR A 219 -2.47 -0.92 12.55
C THR A 219 -3.15 -1.85 13.56
N GLN A 220 -2.62 -1.92 14.78
CA GLN A 220 -3.23 -2.69 15.86
C GLN A 220 -4.58 -2.11 16.31
N ASP A 221 -4.66 -0.79 16.45
CA ASP A 221 -5.90 -0.09 16.84
C ASP A 221 -6.98 -0.24 15.76
N SER A 222 -6.62 -0.09 14.48
CA SER A 222 -7.51 -0.37 13.35
C SER A 222 -7.97 -1.83 13.32
N LEU A 223 -7.10 -2.79 13.64
CA LEU A 223 -7.47 -4.21 13.74
C LEU A 223 -8.46 -4.47 14.89
N ASP A 224 -8.24 -3.85 16.05
CA ASP A 224 -9.15 -3.95 17.19
C ASP A 224 -10.51 -3.33 16.86
N PHE A 225 -10.53 -2.14 16.24
CA PHE A 225 -11.76 -1.52 15.77
C PHE A 225 -12.47 -2.38 14.72
N ALA A 226 -11.75 -2.87 13.71
CA ALA A 226 -12.34 -3.67 12.64
C ALA A 226 -12.95 -4.98 13.14
N LEU A 227 -12.42 -5.56 14.21
CA LEU A 227 -12.95 -6.77 14.82
C LEU A 227 -14.07 -6.49 15.84
N SER A 228 -14.18 -5.28 16.39
CA SER A 228 -15.19 -4.90 17.38
C SER A 228 -16.64 -5.13 16.91
N SER A 229 -17.58 -5.21 17.85
CA SER A 229 -19.01 -5.40 17.57
C SER A 229 -19.88 -4.71 18.61
N LYS A 230 -21.20 -4.67 18.40
CA LYS A 230 -22.11 -4.13 19.42
C LYS A 230 -22.02 -4.86 20.79
N ALA A 231 -21.71 -6.16 20.79
CA ALA A 231 -21.56 -6.96 22.01
C ALA A 231 -20.16 -6.82 22.65
N ASP A 232 -19.22 -6.27 21.91
CA ASP A 232 -17.81 -6.10 22.27
C ASP A 232 -17.33 -4.78 21.64
N PRO A 233 -17.80 -3.62 22.17
CA PRO A 233 -17.53 -2.32 21.56
C PRO A 233 -16.04 -2.01 21.54
N TYR A 234 -15.63 -1.17 20.59
CA TYR A 234 -14.23 -0.77 20.48
C TYR A 234 -13.83 0.14 21.62
N CYS A 235 -12.72 -0.23 22.26
CA CYS A 235 -12.01 0.54 23.25
C CYS A 235 -10.52 0.50 22.86
N PRO A 236 -9.84 1.63 22.64
CA PRO A 236 -8.43 1.65 22.29
C PRO A 236 -7.57 0.99 23.38
N ARG A 237 -6.46 0.39 22.97
CA ARG A 237 -5.42 -0.08 23.91
C ARG A 237 -4.89 1.09 24.73
N ARG A 238 -4.18 0.80 25.82
CA ARG A 238 -3.40 1.82 26.52
C ARG A 238 -2.31 2.37 25.61
N SER A 239 -2.06 3.67 25.72
CA SER A 239 -0.95 4.34 25.03
C SER A 239 0.41 3.79 25.50
N ARG A 240 1.49 4.21 24.82
CA ARG A 240 2.86 3.90 25.29
C ARG A 240 3.23 4.60 26.59
N SER A 241 2.56 5.71 26.94
CA SER A 241 2.70 6.37 28.24
C SER A 241 1.89 5.70 29.37
N GLY A 242 1.03 4.73 29.02
CA GLY A 242 0.21 3.94 29.95
C GLY A 242 -1.18 4.53 30.22
N THR A 243 -1.50 5.70 29.65
CA THR A 243 -2.85 6.29 29.69
C THR A 243 -3.86 5.46 28.91
N SER A 244 -5.14 5.63 29.24
CA SER A 244 -6.25 5.06 28.51
C SER A 244 -7.05 6.18 27.87
N HIS A 245 -7.48 5.97 26.63
CA HIS A 245 -8.37 6.88 25.89
C HIS A 245 -9.74 6.24 25.61
N CYS A 246 -10.08 5.19 26.37
CA CYS A 246 -11.37 4.51 26.26
C CYS A 246 -12.54 5.44 26.58
N ASP A 247 -12.43 6.24 27.64
CA ASP A 247 -13.48 7.18 28.05
C ASP A 247 -13.78 8.20 26.94
N LYS A 248 -12.74 8.67 26.22
CA LYS A 248 -12.91 9.52 25.03
C LYS A 248 -13.68 8.78 23.92
N GLN A 249 -13.26 7.55 23.60
CA GLN A 249 -13.92 6.73 22.59
C GLN A 249 -15.41 6.48 22.92
N GLU A 250 -15.72 6.08 24.15
CA GLU A 250 -17.08 5.79 24.61
C GLU A 250 -17.96 7.05 24.58
N ARG A 251 -17.45 8.18 25.11
CA ARG A 251 -18.16 9.47 25.11
C ARG A 251 -18.48 9.93 23.69
N ARG A 252 -17.50 9.87 22.77
CA ARG A 252 -17.68 10.27 21.38
C ARG A 252 -18.60 9.33 20.62
N ALA A 253 -18.55 8.03 20.89
CA ALA A 253 -19.48 7.07 20.33
C ALA A 253 -20.92 7.30 20.80
N ALA A 254 -21.12 7.59 22.09
CA ALA A 254 -22.44 7.93 22.65
C ALA A 254 -23.01 9.23 22.05
N ALA A 255 -22.14 10.19 21.70
CA ALA A 255 -22.51 11.43 21.01
C ALA A 255 -22.75 11.26 19.50
N GLY A 256 -22.50 10.07 18.93
CA GLY A 256 -22.59 9.83 17.49
C GLY A 256 -21.45 10.43 16.66
N LEU A 257 -20.39 10.91 17.30
CA LEU A 257 -19.20 11.48 16.66
C LEU A 257 -18.17 10.42 16.28
N ASN A 258 -18.12 9.31 17.02
CA ASN A 258 -17.32 8.13 16.66
C ASN A 258 -18.23 6.93 16.40
N ALA A 259 -17.76 5.99 15.58
CA ALA A 259 -18.32 4.65 15.54
C ALA A 259 -17.90 3.90 16.83
N GLY A 260 -18.88 3.41 17.59
CA GLY A 260 -18.60 2.59 18.78
C GLY A 260 -18.06 1.20 18.45
N TRP A 261 -18.26 0.72 17.22
CA TRP A 261 -17.75 -0.55 16.71
C TRP A 261 -17.81 -0.58 15.18
N ASN A 262 -17.25 -1.62 14.55
CA ASN A 262 -17.31 -1.80 13.09
C ASN A 262 -18.79 -1.90 12.61
N PRO A 263 -19.26 -0.98 11.74
CA PRO A 263 -20.64 -0.99 11.25
C PRO A 263 -21.00 -2.27 10.47
N PHE A 264 -20.01 -2.97 9.91
CA PHE A 264 -20.17 -4.24 9.21
C PHE A 264 -19.74 -5.46 10.05
N ALA A 265 -19.63 -5.34 11.38
CA ALA A 265 -19.26 -6.44 12.28
C ALA A 265 -20.08 -7.73 12.08
N ARG A 266 -21.34 -7.61 11.65
CA ARG A 266 -22.19 -8.79 11.34
C ARG A 266 -21.66 -9.60 10.17
N LEU A 267 -21.01 -8.97 9.19
CA LEU A 267 -20.40 -9.63 8.03
C LEU A 267 -19.03 -10.23 8.35
N VAL A 268 -18.35 -9.77 9.40
CA VAL A 268 -16.97 -10.18 9.69
C VAL A 268 -16.91 -11.61 10.25
N ASP A 269 -16.06 -12.43 9.64
CA ASP A 269 -15.46 -13.63 10.21
C ASP A 269 -14.19 -13.22 10.96
N ARG A 270 -14.24 -13.27 12.29
CA ARG A 270 -13.14 -12.83 13.16
C ARG A 270 -11.96 -13.81 13.19
N THR A 271 -12.10 -14.99 12.57
CA THR A 271 -11.07 -16.04 12.53
C THR A 271 -10.24 -16.01 11.25
N ARG A 272 -10.50 -15.05 10.35
CA ARG A 272 -9.85 -14.92 9.06
C ARG A 272 -9.46 -13.48 8.80
N VAL A 273 -8.20 -13.13 9.05
CA VAL A 273 -7.70 -11.75 9.02
C VAL A 273 -6.44 -11.63 8.17
N GLY A 274 -6.49 -10.75 7.17
CA GLY A 274 -5.33 -10.27 6.44
C GLY A 274 -4.93 -8.85 6.84
N LEU A 275 -3.65 -8.54 6.76
CA LEU A 275 -3.15 -7.16 6.85
C LEU A 275 -2.43 -6.78 5.55
N ALA A 276 -2.74 -5.61 5.00
CA ALA A 276 -2.00 -5.02 3.89
C ALA A 276 -1.51 -3.62 4.25
N GLY A 277 -0.38 -3.20 3.68
CA GLY A 277 0.08 -1.83 3.91
C GLY A 277 1.18 -1.40 2.97
N HIS A 278 1.34 -0.09 2.83
CA HIS A 278 2.31 0.54 1.93
C HIS A 278 3.40 1.28 2.69
N SER A 279 4.66 1.23 2.24
CA SER A 279 5.74 2.04 2.80
C SER A 279 5.93 1.82 4.31
N TYR A 280 5.80 2.86 5.14
CA TYR A 280 5.74 2.73 6.60
C TYR A 280 4.62 1.82 7.09
N GLY A 281 3.47 1.84 6.42
CA GLY A 281 2.39 0.87 6.64
C GLY A 281 2.79 -0.56 6.27
N ALA A 282 3.65 -0.77 5.27
CA ALA A 282 4.20 -2.08 4.93
C ALA A 282 5.09 -2.62 6.04
N ALA A 283 5.93 -1.76 6.65
CA ALA A 283 6.69 -2.10 7.85
C ALA A 283 5.78 -2.44 9.04
N GLY A 284 4.74 -1.62 9.23
CA GLY A 284 3.69 -1.82 10.24
C GLY A 284 3.02 -3.19 10.14
N VAL A 285 2.48 -3.54 8.97
CA VAL A 285 1.80 -4.84 8.79
C VAL A 285 2.74 -6.03 8.79
N SER A 286 3.96 -5.87 8.29
CA SER A 286 5.00 -6.91 8.35
C SER A 286 5.30 -7.28 9.79
N TRP A 287 5.45 -6.28 10.65
CA TRP A 287 5.75 -6.45 12.08
C TRP A 287 4.53 -6.93 12.87
N VAL A 288 3.42 -6.20 12.81
CA VAL A 288 2.21 -6.49 13.58
C VAL A 288 1.62 -7.84 13.21
N GLY A 289 1.60 -8.21 11.93
CA GLY A 289 1.07 -9.50 11.47
C GLY A 289 1.79 -10.70 12.08
N GLN A 290 3.08 -10.57 12.40
CA GLN A 290 3.85 -11.63 13.05
C GLN A 290 3.56 -11.76 14.55
N GLN A 291 3.10 -10.69 15.19
CA GLN A 291 2.86 -10.65 16.64
C GLN A 291 1.40 -10.91 17.02
N ASP A 292 0.47 -10.34 16.24
CA ASP A 292 -0.95 -10.42 16.56
C ASP A 292 -1.52 -11.78 16.11
N ARG A 293 -1.85 -12.63 17.08
CA ARG A 293 -2.29 -14.02 16.85
C ARG A 293 -3.56 -14.14 16.00
N ARG A 294 -4.32 -13.05 15.83
CA ARG A 294 -5.55 -13.03 15.02
C ARG A 294 -5.27 -12.94 13.52
N VAL A 295 -4.06 -12.56 13.13
CA VAL A 295 -3.67 -12.37 11.71
C VAL A 295 -3.24 -13.69 11.11
N ASP A 296 -3.67 -13.95 9.87
CA ASP A 296 -3.37 -15.17 9.10
C ASP A 296 -2.41 -14.92 7.94
N ALA A 297 -2.36 -13.71 7.38
CA ALA A 297 -1.45 -13.37 6.28
C ALA A 297 -1.17 -11.87 6.15
N VAL A 298 -0.04 -11.54 5.52
CA VAL A 298 0.41 -10.17 5.27
C VAL A 298 0.70 -9.95 3.78
N VAL A 299 0.34 -8.78 3.26
CA VAL A 299 0.84 -8.25 1.98
C VAL A 299 1.45 -6.87 2.21
N ALA A 300 2.74 -6.73 1.94
CA ALA A 300 3.53 -5.53 2.19
C ALA A 300 3.93 -4.89 0.85
N TRP A 301 3.37 -3.72 0.56
CA TRP A 301 3.66 -2.93 -0.63
C TRP A 301 4.84 -1.98 -0.34
N ASP A 302 6.00 -2.27 -0.91
CA ASP A 302 7.24 -1.49 -0.89
C ASP A 302 7.69 -1.01 0.52
N ASN A 303 8.16 -1.90 1.42
CA ASN A 303 8.58 -3.29 1.20
C ASN A 303 8.21 -4.23 2.36
N LEU A 304 8.14 -5.54 2.08
CA LEU A 304 8.17 -6.56 3.11
C LEU A 304 9.52 -6.53 3.84
N CYS A 305 9.50 -6.25 5.13
CA CYS A 305 10.71 -6.10 5.91
C CYS A 305 11.11 -7.39 6.66
N ASP A 306 12.41 -7.48 6.98
CA ASP A 306 13.00 -8.41 7.93
C ASP A 306 12.62 -7.99 9.35
N VAL A 307 11.68 -8.75 9.92
CA VAL A 307 11.18 -8.57 11.29
C VAL A 307 12.15 -9.04 12.38
N THR A 308 13.27 -9.66 11.99
CA THR A 308 14.29 -10.20 12.89
C THR A 308 15.54 -9.32 13.00
N ALA A 309 15.64 -8.28 12.16
CA ALA A 309 16.75 -7.35 12.17
C ALA A 309 16.82 -6.59 13.50
N ALA A 310 18.00 -6.58 14.12
CA ALA A 310 18.20 -6.04 15.47
C ALA A 310 18.13 -4.50 15.55
N THR A 311 18.39 -3.81 14.43
CA THR A 311 18.34 -2.35 14.37
C THR A 311 17.35 -1.94 13.28
N PRO A 312 16.21 -1.31 13.63
CA PRO A 312 15.32 -0.78 12.62
C PRO A 312 16.03 0.35 11.86
N PRO A 313 16.12 0.29 10.53
CA PRO A 313 16.62 1.41 9.77
C PRO A 313 15.78 2.67 9.98
N ARG A 314 16.44 3.83 9.97
CA ARG A 314 15.76 5.12 9.79
C ARG A 314 15.55 5.38 8.31
N LEU A 315 14.44 6.04 7.96
CA LEU A 315 14.24 6.56 6.61
C LEU A 315 15.40 7.50 6.24
N THR A 316 16.22 7.11 5.27
CA THR A 316 17.25 7.98 4.68
C THR A 316 16.79 8.42 3.29
N ALA A 317 17.11 9.65 2.90
CA ALA A 317 16.64 10.29 1.66
C ALA A 317 17.27 9.71 0.36
N GLY A 318 17.75 8.46 0.36
CA GLY A 318 18.64 7.90 -0.66
C GLY A 318 18.21 6.58 -1.31
N GLY A 319 16.91 6.21 -1.26
CA GLY A 319 16.34 5.19 -2.17
C GLY A 319 16.57 3.71 -1.83
N ASN A 320 17.59 3.34 -1.05
CA ASN A 320 17.73 1.97 -0.54
C ASN A 320 17.01 1.82 0.80
N VAL A 321 15.76 1.33 0.76
CA VAL A 321 15.07 0.89 1.98
C VAL A 321 15.82 -0.34 2.51
N PRO A 322 16.38 -0.32 3.73
CA PRO A 322 17.14 -1.45 4.24
C PRO A 322 16.22 -2.65 4.47
N ALA A 323 16.78 -3.86 4.55
CA ALA A 323 15.97 -5.06 4.79
C ALA A 323 15.13 -4.97 6.07
N GLY A 324 15.65 -4.36 7.13
CA GLY A 324 14.97 -4.29 8.43
C GLY A 324 13.69 -3.48 8.40
N CYS A 325 12.76 -3.79 9.31
CA CYS A 325 11.55 -3.00 9.50
C CYS A 325 11.89 -1.62 10.05
N LEU A 326 11.19 -0.62 9.55
CA LEU A 326 11.43 0.76 9.97
C LEU A 326 11.08 1.00 11.45
N GLU A 327 11.59 2.10 12.00
CA GLU A 327 11.44 2.43 13.41
C GLU A 327 9.97 2.66 13.79
N GLY A 328 9.54 2.10 14.93
CA GLY A 328 8.19 2.28 15.48
C GLY A 328 7.59 1.02 16.07
N GLY A 329 7.99 -0.17 15.60
CA GLY A 329 7.52 -1.46 16.15
C GLY A 329 7.97 -1.71 17.59
N LEU A 330 7.11 -2.34 18.39
CA LEU A 330 7.43 -2.81 19.74
C LEU A 330 7.62 -4.32 19.78
N GLY A 331 8.48 -4.80 20.68
CA GLY A 331 8.74 -6.22 20.88
C GLY A 331 9.77 -6.79 19.90
N SER A 332 9.72 -8.11 19.67
CA SER A 332 10.66 -8.82 18.80
C SER A 332 9.93 -9.94 18.07
N PRO A 333 9.20 -9.63 16.98
CA PRO A 333 8.47 -10.65 16.23
C PRO A 333 9.41 -11.70 15.65
N LYS A 334 8.83 -12.86 15.35
CA LYS A 334 9.45 -13.88 14.51
C LYS A 334 8.52 -14.18 13.34
N PRO A 335 9.03 -14.54 12.16
CA PRO A 335 8.18 -15.00 11.07
C PRO A 335 7.21 -16.09 11.55
N ARG A 336 5.92 -15.86 11.35
CA ARG A 336 4.83 -16.72 11.80
C ARG A 336 3.80 -16.96 10.71
N VAL A 337 3.41 -15.91 10.00
CA VAL A 337 2.34 -15.96 8.99
C VAL A 337 2.86 -15.73 7.59
N PRO A 338 2.24 -16.37 6.58
CA PRO A 338 2.55 -16.14 5.18
C PRO A 338 2.59 -14.66 4.82
N SER A 339 3.72 -14.21 4.27
CA SER A 339 3.96 -12.79 3.98
C SER A 339 4.49 -12.57 2.57
N LEU A 340 3.81 -11.71 1.80
CA LEU A 340 4.17 -11.34 0.44
C LEU A 340 4.65 -9.89 0.39
N GLY A 341 5.82 -9.66 -0.21
CA GLY A 341 6.27 -8.34 -0.61
C GLY A 341 5.95 -8.04 -2.07
N ILE A 342 5.61 -6.79 -2.37
CA ILE A 342 5.53 -6.26 -3.75
C ILE A 342 6.34 -4.96 -3.75
N SER A 343 7.41 -4.89 -4.53
CA SER A 343 8.40 -3.81 -4.60
C SER A 343 8.45 -3.27 -6.02
N ASN A 344 9.32 -2.29 -6.23
CA ASN A 344 9.56 -1.69 -7.53
C ASN A 344 11.06 -1.59 -7.86
N ASP A 345 11.35 -1.26 -9.12
CA ASP A 345 12.70 -0.89 -9.56
C ASP A 345 13.19 0.37 -8.83
N TYR A 346 12.38 1.43 -8.86
CA TYR A 346 12.77 2.74 -8.35
C TYR A 346 12.17 3.04 -6.97
N GLY A 347 12.88 3.86 -6.19
CA GLY A 347 12.49 4.27 -4.84
C GLY A 347 11.55 5.48 -4.80
N LEU A 348 11.52 6.15 -3.64
CA LEU A 348 10.70 7.35 -3.37
C LEU A 348 11.08 8.55 -4.25
N THR A 349 12.37 8.72 -4.51
CA THR A 349 12.89 9.70 -5.48
C THR A 349 13.47 8.90 -6.63
N PRO A 350 12.70 8.65 -7.70
CA PRO A 350 13.16 7.84 -8.82
C PRO A 350 14.38 8.52 -9.46
N THR A 351 15.43 7.73 -9.65
CA THR A 351 16.63 8.13 -10.38
C THR A 351 17.02 6.96 -11.27
N PRO A 352 17.38 7.21 -12.54
CA PRO A 352 17.86 6.15 -13.39
C PRO A 352 19.09 5.45 -12.79
N PHE A 353 19.20 4.15 -13.00
CA PHE A 353 20.40 3.41 -12.61
C PHE A 353 21.59 3.82 -13.47
N LEU A 354 22.77 3.89 -12.86
CA LEU A 354 24.04 4.03 -13.57
C LEU A 354 24.83 2.72 -13.60
N THR A 355 24.52 1.82 -12.67
CA THR A 355 25.15 0.51 -12.52
C THR A 355 24.12 -0.53 -12.10
N GLU A 356 24.33 -1.78 -12.49
CA GLU A 356 23.46 -2.90 -12.16
C GLU A 356 23.41 -3.10 -10.63
N PRO A 357 22.20 -3.17 -10.03
CA PRO A 357 22.06 -3.39 -8.60
C PRO A 357 22.28 -4.87 -8.24
N ASP A 358 22.37 -5.17 -6.93
CA ASP A 358 22.25 -6.57 -6.48
C ASP A 358 20.82 -7.08 -6.80
N PRO A 359 20.67 -8.10 -7.67
CA PRO A 359 19.37 -8.60 -8.10
C PRO A 359 18.53 -9.19 -6.96
N ARG A 360 19.14 -9.47 -5.81
CA ARG A 360 18.46 -10.02 -4.64
C ARG A 360 18.13 -8.97 -3.59
N ALA A 361 18.55 -7.71 -3.74
CA ALA A 361 18.43 -6.68 -2.71
C ALA A 361 16.99 -6.49 -2.21
N LYS A 362 15.99 -6.54 -3.11
CA LYS A 362 14.57 -6.40 -2.75
C LYS A 362 13.96 -7.64 -2.10
N SER A 363 14.63 -8.80 -2.15
CA SER A 363 14.10 -10.07 -1.67
C SER A 363 14.50 -10.44 -0.24
N GLN A 364 15.30 -9.58 0.43
CA GLN A 364 15.90 -9.88 1.73
C GLN A 364 14.84 -10.20 2.80
N GLY A 365 13.81 -9.35 2.95
CA GLY A 365 12.70 -9.59 3.88
C GLY A 365 12.01 -10.94 3.63
N SER A 366 11.59 -11.18 2.38
CA SER A 366 10.96 -12.44 1.97
C SER A 366 11.78 -13.70 2.31
N ARG A 367 13.10 -13.65 2.15
CA ARG A 367 14.00 -14.79 2.45
C ARG A 367 14.05 -15.13 3.94
N VAL A 368 13.84 -14.17 4.83
CA VAL A 368 13.77 -14.40 6.28
C VAL A 368 12.59 -15.29 6.64
N PHE A 369 11.43 -15.04 6.02
CA PHE A 369 10.25 -15.88 6.17
C PHE A 369 10.47 -17.29 5.60
N SER A 370 11.02 -17.38 4.39
CA SER A 370 11.37 -18.67 3.77
C SER A 370 12.31 -19.51 4.66
N LYS A 371 13.33 -18.88 5.22
CA LYS A 371 14.30 -19.54 6.13
C LYS A 371 13.64 -20.04 7.42
N ALA A 372 12.58 -19.37 7.88
CA ALA A 372 11.78 -19.81 9.03
C ALA A 372 10.73 -20.88 8.67
N GLY A 373 10.67 -21.34 7.42
CA GLY A 373 9.67 -22.31 6.95
C GLY A 373 8.29 -21.69 6.71
N VAL A 374 8.19 -20.37 6.64
CA VAL A 374 6.94 -19.64 6.40
C VAL A 374 6.82 -19.30 4.92
N ASP A 375 5.63 -19.53 4.35
CA ASP A 375 5.33 -19.20 2.96
C ASP A 375 5.55 -17.71 2.68
N SER A 376 6.26 -17.40 1.60
CA SER A 376 6.68 -16.02 1.33
C SER A 376 6.92 -15.75 -0.14
N GLY A 377 6.89 -14.48 -0.49
CA GLY A 377 7.18 -14.02 -1.84
C GLY A 377 7.74 -12.60 -1.86
N GLN A 378 8.35 -12.24 -2.98
CA GLN A 378 8.69 -10.86 -3.31
C GLN A 378 8.46 -10.67 -4.80
N LEU A 379 7.58 -9.78 -5.18
CA LEU A 379 7.42 -9.35 -6.56
C LEU A 379 8.10 -8.00 -6.74
N VAL A 380 8.64 -7.72 -7.91
CA VAL A 380 9.24 -6.41 -8.22
C VAL A 380 8.70 -5.93 -9.55
N VAL A 381 8.03 -4.78 -9.55
CA VAL A 381 7.42 -4.17 -10.73
C VAL A 381 8.49 -3.46 -11.56
N ARG A 382 8.60 -3.85 -12.83
CA ARG A 382 9.47 -3.23 -13.84
C ARG A 382 9.05 -1.78 -14.07
N GLY A 383 9.98 -0.86 -13.94
CA GLY A 383 9.71 0.56 -14.10
C GLY A 383 8.83 1.18 -13.01
N GLY A 384 8.42 0.40 -12.01
CA GLY A 384 7.63 0.89 -10.88
C GLY A 384 8.43 1.85 -10.02
N THR A 385 7.72 2.66 -9.25
CA THR A 385 8.31 3.53 -8.21
C THR A 385 7.59 3.30 -6.87
N HIS A 386 8.05 3.97 -5.81
CA HIS A 386 7.32 3.99 -4.55
C HIS A 386 5.85 4.40 -4.67
N TYR A 387 5.49 5.17 -5.68
CA TYR A 387 4.12 5.64 -5.90
C TYR A 387 3.24 4.61 -6.63
N GLU A 388 3.75 3.41 -6.91
CA GLU A 388 2.99 2.36 -7.59
C GLU A 388 1.70 2.02 -6.85
N TYR A 389 1.72 1.97 -5.51
CA TYR A 389 0.57 1.50 -4.71
C TYR A 389 -0.35 2.62 -4.22
N SER A 390 0.12 3.86 -4.28
CA SER A 390 -0.66 5.06 -3.97
C SER A 390 -1.08 5.72 -5.28
N PHE A 391 -2.34 5.63 -5.66
CA PHE A 391 -2.79 6.27 -6.90
C PHE A 391 -2.81 7.80 -6.74
N ILE A 392 -1.71 8.46 -7.09
CA ILE A 392 -1.59 9.92 -7.04
C ILE A 392 -1.82 10.46 -8.46
N PRO A 393 -2.88 11.25 -8.71
CA PRO A 393 -3.19 11.75 -10.05
C PRO A 393 -2.33 12.98 -10.41
N THR A 394 -1.00 12.85 -10.33
CA THR A 394 -0.06 13.95 -10.61
C THR A 394 1.28 13.44 -11.16
N PRO A 395 1.76 13.95 -12.31
CA PRO A 395 2.92 13.38 -13.02
C PRO A 395 4.24 13.37 -12.24
N THR A 396 4.41 14.28 -11.28
CA THR A 396 5.60 14.31 -10.41
C THR A 396 5.76 13.03 -9.60
N PHE A 397 4.67 12.30 -9.35
CA PHE A 397 4.64 11.04 -8.62
C PHE A 397 4.47 9.88 -9.61
N GLY A 398 5.53 9.65 -10.39
CA GLY A 398 5.50 8.71 -11.50
C GLY A 398 5.22 7.27 -11.06
N ALA A 399 4.44 6.53 -11.85
CA ALA A 399 4.20 5.11 -11.68
C ALA A 399 3.77 4.47 -13.02
N THR A 400 3.78 3.13 -13.07
CA THR A 400 3.46 2.38 -14.30
C THR A 400 1.95 2.35 -14.56
N ARG A 401 1.57 2.02 -15.81
CA ARG A 401 0.17 1.87 -16.20
C ARG A 401 -0.51 0.67 -15.52
N ARG A 402 0.25 -0.42 -15.32
CA ARG A 402 -0.28 -1.75 -14.96
C ARG A 402 0.17 -2.29 -13.61
N GLY A 403 1.07 -1.64 -12.87
CA GLY A 403 1.57 -2.20 -11.62
C GLY A 403 0.53 -2.30 -10.49
N ILE A 404 -0.50 -1.43 -10.43
CA ILE A 404 -1.65 -1.64 -9.52
C ILE A 404 -2.47 -2.87 -9.92
N ASP A 405 -2.62 -3.16 -11.21
CA ASP A 405 -3.29 -4.38 -11.66
C ASP A 405 -2.54 -5.63 -11.17
N LEU A 406 -1.21 -5.65 -11.30
CA LEU A 406 -0.35 -6.71 -10.76
C LEU A 406 -0.45 -6.79 -9.22
N ALA A 407 -0.34 -5.65 -8.53
CA ALA A 407 -0.42 -5.60 -7.07
C ALA A 407 -1.77 -6.13 -6.56
N SER A 408 -2.87 -5.74 -7.22
CA SER A 408 -4.23 -6.17 -6.91
C SER A 408 -4.43 -7.66 -7.14
N TRP A 409 -3.91 -8.19 -8.25
CA TRP A 409 -3.96 -9.62 -8.55
C TRP A 409 -3.29 -10.46 -7.47
N TYR A 410 -2.03 -10.14 -7.17
CA TYR A 410 -1.25 -10.93 -6.23
C TYR A 410 -1.69 -10.72 -4.78
N THR A 411 -2.12 -9.51 -4.39
CA THR A 411 -2.73 -9.26 -3.07
C THR A 411 -3.96 -10.15 -2.89
N THR A 412 -4.86 -10.15 -3.86
CA THR A 412 -6.09 -10.95 -3.81
C THR A 412 -5.78 -12.45 -3.80
N ALA A 413 -4.87 -12.91 -4.66
CA ALA A 413 -4.48 -14.32 -4.71
C ALA A 413 -3.82 -14.78 -3.40
N TRP A 414 -2.99 -13.94 -2.79
CA TRP A 414 -2.35 -14.23 -1.51
C TRP A 414 -3.37 -14.38 -0.38
N PHE A 415 -4.28 -13.40 -0.22
CA PHE A 415 -5.31 -13.49 0.80
C PHE A 415 -6.31 -14.62 0.52
N ASP A 416 -6.64 -14.89 -0.74
CA ASP A 416 -7.53 -16.00 -1.07
C ASP A 416 -6.93 -17.35 -0.68
N ARG A 417 -5.60 -17.48 -0.78
CA ARG A 417 -4.89 -18.67 -0.36
C ARG A 417 -4.85 -18.80 1.17
N TYR A 418 -4.41 -17.75 1.87
CA TYR A 418 -4.04 -17.86 3.28
C TYR A 418 -5.09 -17.33 4.28
N VAL A 419 -5.96 -16.43 3.85
CA VAL A 419 -7.02 -15.85 4.70
C VAL A 419 -8.37 -16.53 4.43
N LYS A 420 -8.74 -16.75 3.16
CA LYS A 420 -9.96 -17.52 2.82
C LYS A 420 -9.77 -19.03 2.92
N GLY A 421 -8.56 -19.53 2.71
CA GLY A 421 -8.28 -20.97 2.61
C GLY A 421 -8.76 -21.63 1.32
N SER A 422 -8.92 -20.87 0.23
CA SER A 422 -9.26 -21.42 -1.10
C SER A 422 -8.00 -21.94 -1.81
N GLY A 423 -7.71 -23.24 -1.67
CA GLY A 423 -6.42 -23.86 -2.00
C GLY A 423 -5.99 -23.84 -3.48
N ALA A 424 -6.82 -24.35 -4.40
CA ALA A 424 -6.39 -24.57 -5.79
C ALA A 424 -6.37 -23.29 -6.65
N GLY A 425 -7.51 -22.62 -6.83
CA GLY A 425 -7.59 -21.44 -7.73
C GLY A 425 -6.86 -20.18 -7.23
N ALA A 426 -6.41 -20.14 -5.98
CA ALA A 426 -5.51 -19.09 -5.48
C ALA A 426 -4.05 -19.40 -5.78
N LEU A 427 -3.65 -20.66 -5.66
CA LEU A 427 -2.30 -21.10 -6.02
C LEU A 427 -2.02 -20.90 -7.51
N ASP A 428 -2.96 -21.25 -8.38
CA ASP A 428 -2.79 -21.08 -9.84
C ASP A 428 -2.59 -19.60 -10.21
N ARG A 429 -3.31 -18.68 -9.56
CA ARG A 429 -3.09 -17.24 -9.75
C ARG A 429 -1.74 -16.75 -9.23
N LEU A 430 -1.24 -17.32 -8.15
CA LEU A 430 0.10 -16.98 -7.65
C LEU A 430 1.19 -17.50 -8.61
N LEU A 431 0.87 -18.50 -9.44
CA LEU A 431 1.79 -19.15 -10.37
C LEU A 431 1.44 -18.87 -11.84
N THR A 432 0.83 -17.72 -12.12
CA THR A 432 0.54 -17.29 -13.48
C THR A 432 1.81 -16.78 -14.19
N ASP A 433 1.99 -17.11 -15.46
CA ASP A 433 2.95 -16.44 -16.35
C ASP A 433 2.36 -15.21 -17.07
N GLY A 434 1.06 -14.89 -16.87
CA GLY A 434 0.37 -13.84 -17.61
C GLY A 434 1.02 -12.47 -17.48
N TRP A 435 1.65 -12.18 -16.34
CA TRP A 435 2.37 -10.93 -16.10
C TRP A 435 3.72 -10.81 -16.83
N ARG A 436 4.22 -11.90 -17.44
CA ARG A 436 5.39 -11.88 -18.34
C ARG A 436 5.00 -11.55 -19.78
N HIS A 437 3.72 -11.65 -20.10
CA HIS A 437 3.19 -11.61 -21.46
C HIS A 437 1.93 -10.74 -21.56
N ASP A 438 1.79 -9.73 -20.68
CA ASP A 438 0.60 -8.90 -20.56
C ASP A 438 0.38 -8.10 -21.85
N ALA A 439 -0.78 -8.32 -22.47
CA ALA A 439 -1.11 -7.70 -23.74
C ALA A 439 -1.34 -6.19 -23.63
N VAL A 440 -1.79 -5.70 -22.47
CA VAL A 440 -2.08 -4.27 -22.27
C VAL A 440 -0.82 -3.48 -22.01
N ASP A 441 0.12 -4.02 -21.22
CA ASP A 441 1.45 -3.42 -21.05
C ASP A 441 2.22 -3.41 -22.36
N ARG A 442 2.12 -4.48 -23.18
CA ARG A 442 2.76 -4.54 -24.50
C ARG A 442 2.38 -3.38 -25.43
N GLU A 443 1.19 -2.80 -25.29
CA GLU A 443 0.76 -1.64 -26.10
C GLU A 443 1.58 -0.37 -25.83
N VAL A 444 2.14 -0.24 -24.63
CA VAL A 444 2.88 0.95 -24.16
C VAL A 444 4.34 0.66 -23.82
N ASP A 445 4.73 -0.61 -23.75
CA ASP A 445 6.11 -1.06 -23.51
C ASP A 445 7.00 -0.68 -24.69
N PRO A 446 8.00 0.21 -24.51
CA PRO A 446 8.93 0.58 -25.58
C PRO A 446 9.67 -0.60 -26.21
N GLU A 447 9.80 -1.70 -25.46
CA GLU A 447 10.48 -2.93 -25.90
C GLU A 447 9.52 -4.00 -26.43
N GLY A 448 8.20 -3.78 -26.32
CA GLY A 448 7.16 -4.67 -26.85
C GLY A 448 7.06 -6.04 -26.20
N GLY A 449 7.66 -6.26 -25.02
CA GLY A 449 7.63 -7.54 -24.30
C GLY A 449 6.32 -7.76 -23.55
N GLY A 450 5.84 -6.73 -22.86
CA GLY A 450 4.68 -6.81 -21.96
C GLY A 450 5.00 -7.59 -20.68
N ASP A 451 6.25 -7.55 -20.23
CA ASP A 451 6.69 -8.20 -18.98
C ASP A 451 6.80 -7.16 -17.87
N LEU A 452 5.90 -7.26 -16.89
CA LEU A 452 5.81 -6.33 -15.77
C LEU A 452 6.80 -6.67 -14.64
N LEU A 453 7.49 -7.80 -14.69
CA LEU A 453 8.45 -8.19 -13.67
C LEU A 453 9.79 -7.50 -13.94
N SER A 454 10.39 -6.94 -12.90
CA SER A 454 11.68 -6.26 -12.98
C SER A 454 12.73 -7.13 -13.67
N GLU A 455 13.52 -6.46 -14.50
CA GLU A 455 14.68 -7.03 -15.16
C GLU A 455 15.91 -7.11 -14.25
N ARG A 456 16.00 -6.18 -13.29
CA ARG A 456 17.16 -6.02 -12.41
C ARG A 456 17.01 -6.75 -11.11
N TYR A 457 15.81 -6.75 -10.54
CA TYR A 457 15.51 -7.41 -9.28
C TYR A 457 14.65 -8.64 -9.50
N ARG A 458 15.10 -9.77 -8.94
CA ARG A 458 14.43 -11.05 -9.17
C ARG A 458 13.21 -11.18 -8.28
N SER A 459 12.05 -11.28 -8.92
CA SER A 459 10.82 -11.68 -8.26
C SER A 459 10.89 -13.15 -7.85
N ARG A 460 10.40 -13.50 -6.66
CA ARG A 460 10.44 -14.86 -6.10
C ARG A 460 9.16 -15.28 -5.39
N LEU A 461 8.90 -16.57 -5.37
CA LEU A 461 7.88 -17.23 -4.56
C LEU A 461 8.44 -18.49 -3.92
N ASP A 462 8.22 -18.64 -2.61
CA ASP A 462 8.52 -19.84 -1.85
C ASP A 462 7.31 -20.24 -1.01
N ILE A 463 6.46 -21.09 -1.60
CA ILE A 463 5.11 -21.40 -1.10
C ILE A 463 4.84 -22.90 -1.10
N GLY A 464 4.09 -23.39 -0.11
CA GLY A 464 3.63 -24.77 -0.08
C GLY A 464 2.69 -25.10 -1.25
N ARG A 465 2.52 -26.40 -1.51
CA ARG A 465 1.49 -26.99 -2.38
C ARG A 465 0.79 -28.12 -1.63
N ASP A 466 -0.38 -28.50 -2.13
CA ASP A 466 -1.10 -29.66 -1.61
C ASP A 466 -0.21 -30.92 -1.68
N GLY A 467 -0.37 -31.82 -0.70
CA GLY A 467 0.45 -33.03 -0.58
C GLY A 467 1.86 -32.82 0.00
N GLY A 468 2.15 -31.64 0.57
CA GLY A 468 3.42 -31.35 1.25
C GLY A 468 4.57 -30.96 0.31
N LEU A 469 4.28 -30.77 -0.98
CA LEU A 469 5.24 -30.24 -1.95
C LEU A 469 5.44 -28.73 -1.74
N ARG A 470 6.51 -28.17 -2.30
CA ARG A 470 6.84 -26.73 -2.20
C ARG A 470 7.29 -26.19 -3.55
N VAL A 471 6.79 -25.02 -3.93
CA VAL A 471 7.31 -24.25 -5.06
C VAL A 471 8.39 -23.33 -4.55
N ARG A 472 9.57 -23.41 -5.19
CA ARG A 472 10.66 -22.46 -5.01
C ARG A 472 10.99 -21.89 -6.38
N CYS A 473 10.60 -20.65 -6.59
CA CYS A 473 11.00 -19.88 -7.75
C CYS A 473 11.73 -18.65 -7.28
N GLU A 474 13.02 -18.58 -7.60
CA GLU A 474 13.88 -17.47 -7.19
C GLU A 474 14.01 -16.39 -8.27
N ASP A 475 13.41 -16.64 -9.45
CA ASP A 475 13.29 -15.71 -10.56
C ASP A 475 12.02 -16.03 -11.37
N LEU A 476 10.93 -15.31 -11.10
CA LEU A 476 9.67 -15.48 -11.83
C LEU A 476 9.74 -14.95 -13.27
N ARG A 477 10.67 -14.03 -13.58
CA ARG A 477 10.80 -13.45 -14.92
C ARG A 477 11.55 -14.39 -15.86
N GLY A 478 12.63 -15.00 -15.37
CA GLY A 478 13.48 -15.90 -16.14
C GLY A 478 13.11 -17.37 -16.00
N ASP A 479 13.38 -17.93 -14.81
CA ASP A 479 13.44 -19.38 -14.56
C ASP A 479 12.51 -19.80 -13.41
N CYS A 480 11.26 -20.11 -13.77
CA CYS A 480 10.30 -20.73 -12.88
C CYS A 480 9.40 -21.71 -13.64
N ALA A 481 9.81 -22.98 -13.69
CA ALA A 481 9.03 -24.07 -14.30
C ALA A 481 7.66 -24.32 -13.63
N ALA A 482 7.41 -23.71 -12.47
CA ALA A 482 6.13 -23.78 -11.79
C ALA A 482 5.09 -22.79 -12.35
N LEU A 483 5.51 -21.78 -13.12
CA LEU A 483 4.59 -20.85 -13.78
C LEU A 483 3.83 -21.54 -14.91
N ARG A 484 2.60 -21.09 -15.12
CA ARG A 484 1.71 -21.60 -16.16
C ARG A 484 0.86 -20.47 -16.73
N ALA A 485 0.47 -20.61 -17.98
CA ALA A 485 -0.66 -19.86 -18.53
C ALA A 485 -1.87 -20.10 -17.62
N ASP A 486 -2.53 -19.02 -17.22
CA ASP A 486 -3.84 -19.13 -16.58
C ASP A 486 -4.94 -19.01 -17.65
N ASP A 487 -6.05 -19.73 -17.44
CA ASP A 487 -7.22 -19.66 -18.31
C ASP A 487 -8.07 -18.39 -18.03
N ARG A 488 -7.52 -17.40 -17.31
CA ARG A 488 -8.28 -16.18 -16.96
C ARG A 488 -8.15 -15.16 -18.09
N PRO A 489 -9.13 -14.25 -18.22
CA PRO A 489 -9.10 -13.27 -19.29
C PRO A 489 -7.82 -12.46 -19.26
N SER A 490 -7.18 -12.28 -20.42
CA SER A 490 -5.94 -11.51 -20.64
C SER A 490 -6.01 -10.01 -20.27
N SER A 491 -7.10 -9.56 -19.64
CA SER A 491 -7.40 -8.15 -19.35
C SER A 491 -7.85 -7.93 -17.91
N TYR A 492 -7.15 -8.54 -16.94
CA TYR A 492 -7.35 -8.16 -15.53
C TYR A 492 -7.27 -6.64 -15.39
N SER A 493 -8.21 -6.08 -14.63
CA SER A 493 -8.30 -4.66 -14.35
C SER A 493 -8.94 -4.48 -12.98
N TYR A 494 -8.22 -3.88 -12.04
CA TYR A 494 -8.76 -3.57 -10.71
C TYR A 494 -9.97 -2.65 -10.84
N VAL A 495 -9.94 -1.69 -11.76
CA VAL A 495 -11.05 -0.76 -12.01
C VAL A 495 -12.29 -1.53 -12.45
N ARG A 496 -12.17 -2.42 -13.44
CA ARG A 496 -13.30 -3.22 -13.94
C ARG A 496 -13.90 -4.10 -12.83
N ILE A 497 -13.07 -4.63 -11.94
CA ILE A 497 -13.54 -5.41 -10.79
C ILE A 497 -14.26 -4.49 -9.80
N ALA A 498 -13.60 -3.42 -9.37
CA ALA A 498 -14.12 -2.45 -8.41
C ALA A 498 -15.47 -1.86 -8.86
N THR A 499 -15.59 -1.49 -10.13
CA THR A 499 -16.80 -0.86 -10.71
C THR A 499 -17.78 -1.85 -11.33
N SER A 500 -17.57 -3.16 -11.15
CA SER A 500 -18.59 -4.14 -11.52
C SER A 500 -19.87 -3.90 -10.72
N PRO A 501 -21.07 -4.21 -11.25
CA PRO A 501 -22.31 -4.12 -10.47
C PRO A 501 -22.24 -4.99 -9.21
N ASP A 502 -22.80 -4.53 -8.09
CA ASP A 502 -23.03 -5.39 -6.93
C ASP A 502 -24.24 -6.29 -7.26
N ARG A 503 -24.03 -7.62 -7.31
CA ARG A 503 -25.06 -8.58 -7.76
C ARG A 503 -25.35 -9.65 -6.72
#